data_AF-A0A3N6PHC4-F1
#
_entry.id   AF-A0A3N6PHC4-F1
#
_cell.length_a   1.000
_cell.length_b   1.000
_cell.length_c   1.000
_cell.angle_alpha   90.00
_cell.angle_beta   90.00
_cell.angle_gamma   90.00
#
_symmetry.space_group_name_H-M   'P 1'
#
loop_
_entity.id
_entity.type
_entity.pdbx_description
1 polymer ?
#
loop_
_entity_poly.entity_id
_entity_poly.type
_entity_poly.pdbx_seq_one_letter_code
_entity_poly.pdbx_strand_id
1 'polypeptide(L)'
;MTKTIRTIRTTAETMLTEIGTAVGVFVGLAWLAANVATVAGTVGDWSVLAVGVPEVGRWLGVLAVASLGTIWLERDGYRSVRADPTSGGEFAWLSVCYLPVGFLPTAYAVGQFVSIPAAANLYLIACTVGGGWLAFYGGLDRLGVDSDRFGWTSLVVFAVVLVAVAIDSTIGPPATLETIEPLGADVAVASLAFVCQSLALVVGFGGAVRSPDASASRETDSEPAE
;
A
#
# COMPACT_ATOMS: atom_id res chain seq x y z
N MET A 1 -28.71 -35.33 -4.18
CA MET A 1 -28.78 -33.97 -3.58
C MET A 1 -27.42 -33.34 -3.28
N THR A 2 -26.36 -34.11 -2.99
CA THR A 2 -25.00 -33.60 -2.70
C THR A 2 -24.30 -32.92 -3.89
N LYS A 3 -24.59 -33.30 -5.14
CA LYS A 3 -23.99 -32.65 -6.32
C LYS A 3 -24.44 -31.20 -6.49
N THR A 4 -25.73 -30.91 -6.30
CA THR A 4 -26.30 -29.56 -6.48
C THR A 4 -25.74 -28.56 -5.46
N ILE A 5 -25.57 -28.97 -4.20
CA ILE A 5 -25.00 -28.11 -3.14
C ILE A 5 -23.54 -27.77 -3.45
N ARG A 6 -22.76 -28.73 -3.95
CA ARG A 6 -21.35 -28.50 -4.32
C ARG A 6 -21.23 -27.48 -5.46
N THR A 7 -22.08 -27.58 -6.47
CA THR A 7 -22.08 -26.65 -7.61
C THR A 7 -22.44 -25.23 -7.19
N ILE A 8 -23.47 -25.05 -6.35
CA ILE A 8 -23.86 -23.71 -5.87
C ILE A 8 -22.72 -23.06 -5.09
N ARG A 9 -22.06 -23.83 -4.22
CA ARG A 9 -20.93 -23.33 -3.42
C ARG A 9 -19.78 -22.87 -4.31
N THR A 10 -19.39 -23.67 -5.30
CA THR A 10 -18.28 -23.31 -6.20
C THR A 10 -18.60 -22.07 -7.02
N THR A 11 -19.84 -21.94 -7.52
CA THR A 11 -20.24 -20.74 -8.29
C THR A 11 -20.25 -19.49 -7.42
N ALA A 12 -20.74 -19.59 -6.18
CA ALA A 12 -20.72 -18.47 -5.24
C ALA A 12 -19.28 -18.04 -4.88
N GLU A 13 -18.37 -18.99 -4.62
CA GLU A 13 -16.97 -18.71 -4.32
C GLU A 13 -16.26 -18.01 -5.49
N THR A 14 -16.50 -18.45 -6.73
CA THR A 14 -15.95 -17.81 -7.93
C THR A 14 -16.49 -16.38 -8.10
N MET A 15 -17.81 -16.18 -8.03
CA MET A 15 -18.42 -14.85 -8.18
C MET A 15 -17.95 -13.88 -7.09
N LEU A 16 -17.84 -14.34 -5.84
CA LEU A 16 -17.34 -13.51 -4.74
C LEU A 16 -15.88 -13.09 -4.97
N THR A 17 -15.06 -14.00 -5.49
CA THR A 17 -13.66 -13.69 -5.80
C THR A 17 -13.56 -12.67 -6.92
N GLU A 18 -14.30 -12.86 -8.03
CA GLU A 18 -14.33 -11.93 -9.16
C GLU A 18 -14.85 -10.53 -8.75
N ILE A 19 -15.89 -10.47 -7.91
CA ILE A 19 -16.37 -9.18 -7.39
C ILE A 19 -15.31 -8.55 -6.48
N GLY A 20 -14.68 -9.33 -5.62
CA GLY A 20 -13.62 -8.86 -4.72
C GLY A 20 -12.43 -8.28 -5.47
N THR A 21 -11.99 -8.92 -6.55
CA THR A 21 -10.89 -8.45 -7.39
C THR A 21 -11.25 -7.15 -8.10
N ALA A 22 -12.42 -7.10 -8.73
CA ALA A 22 -12.91 -5.90 -9.43
C ALA A 22 -13.06 -4.71 -8.47
N VAL A 23 -13.61 -4.93 -7.27
CA VAL A 23 -13.74 -3.92 -6.22
C VAL A 23 -12.36 -3.44 -5.77
N GLY A 24 -11.42 -4.35 -5.54
CA GLY A 24 -10.05 -3.98 -5.14
C GLY A 24 -9.36 -3.10 -6.18
N VAL A 25 -9.47 -3.46 -7.45
CA VAL A 25 -8.92 -2.68 -8.58
C VAL A 25 -9.57 -1.31 -8.65
N PHE A 26 -10.90 -1.25 -8.56
CA PHE A 26 -11.63 0.02 -8.54
C PHE A 26 -11.15 0.94 -7.40
N VAL A 27 -11.01 0.39 -6.18
CA VAL A 27 -10.55 1.14 -5.01
C VAL A 27 -9.13 1.68 -5.23
N GLY A 28 -8.19 0.84 -5.69
CA GLY A 28 -6.82 1.29 -5.95
C GLY A 28 -6.71 2.31 -7.09
N LEU A 29 -7.52 2.18 -8.15
CA LEU A 29 -7.57 3.17 -9.23
C LEU A 29 -8.23 4.48 -8.80
N ALA A 30 -9.29 4.44 -7.99
CA ALA A 30 -9.92 5.62 -7.41
C ALA A 30 -8.95 6.36 -6.50
N TRP A 31 -8.21 5.62 -5.66
CA TRP A 31 -7.16 6.15 -4.81
C TRP A 31 -6.06 6.82 -5.63
N LEU A 32 -5.55 6.15 -6.68
CA LEU A 32 -4.56 6.72 -7.59
C LEU A 32 -5.06 8.00 -8.24
N ALA A 33 -6.27 7.96 -8.83
CA ALA A 33 -6.85 9.09 -9.55
C ALA A 33 -7.11 10.29 -8.61
N ALA A 34 -7.54 10.06 -7.37
CA ALA A 34 -7.70 11.12 -6.37
C ALA A 34 -6.37 11.82 -6.04
N ASN A 35 -5.30 11.04 -5.84
CA ASN A 35 -3.98 11.61 -5.57
C ASN A 35 -3.41 12.36 -6.78
N VAL A 36 -3.57 11.81 -7.99
CA VAL A 36 -3.18 12.49 -9.25
C VAL A 36 -3.95 13.81 -9.43
N ALA A 37 -5.26 13.82 -9.19
CA ALA A 37 -6.07 15.03 -9.28
C ALA A 37 -5.61 16.10 -8.29
N THR A 38 -5.22 15.70 -7.08
CA THR A 38 -4.69 16.62 -6.05
C THR A 38 -3.31 17.17 -6.43
N VAL A 39 -2.41 16.34 -6.97
CA VAL A 39 -1.10 16.81 -7.48
C VAL A 39 -1.29 17.75 -8.66
N ALA A 40 -2.16 17.42 -9.61
CA ALA A 40 -2.41 18.27 -10.76
C ALA A 40 -2.96 19.65 -10.36
N GLY A 41 -3.81 19.70 -9.32
CA GLY A 41 -4.35 20.96 -8.79
C GLY A 41 -3.36 21.79 -7.95
N THR A 42 -2.25 21.21 -7.49
CA THR A 42 -1.24 21.90 -6.65
C THR A 42 -0.04 22.37 -7.46
N VAL A 43 0.38 21.61 -8.47
CA VAL A 43 1.45 22.00 -9.41
C VAL A 43 0.91 22.95 -10.49
N GLY A 44 -0.40 22.95 -10.67
CA GLY A 44 -1.06 23.62 -11.75
C GLY A 44 -1.80 24.89 -11.38
N ASP A 45 -1.15 26.05 -11.50
CA ASP A 45 -1.85 27.32 -11.78
C ASP A 45 -2.45 27.33 -13.21
N TRP A 46 -3.03 26.22 -13.69
CA TRP A 46 -3.58 26.10 -15.06
C TRP A 46 -4.90 26.87 -15.18
N SER A 47 -4.76 28.18 -15.35
CA SER A 47 -5.77 29.24 -15.35
C SER A 47 -6.71 29.28 -16.57
N VAL A 48 -7.12 28.14 -17.12
CA VAL A 48 -8.18 28.10 -18.15
C VAL A 48 -9.42 27.31 -17.70
N LEU A 49 -9.25 26.38 -16.75
CA LEU A 49 -10.34 25.67 -16.05
C LEU A 49 -10.60 26.21 -14.63
N ALA A 50 -9.92 27.30 -14.24
CA ALA A 50 -10.17 28.01 -12.98
C ALA A 50 -11.56 28.66 -12.89
N VAL A 51 -12.41 28.47 -13.92
CA VAL A 51 -13.86 28.65 -13.84
C VAL A 51 -14.43 27.53 -12.96
N GLY A 52 -14.27 27.71 -11.64
CA GLY A 52 -15.05 27.09 -10.56
C GLY A 52 -15.54 25.67 -10.81
N VAL A 53 -14.68 24.73 -11.20
CA VAL A 53 -15.07 23.31 -11.22
C VAL A 53 -15.44 22.95 -9.77
N PRO A 54 -16.73 22.65 -9.49
CA PRO A 54 -17.14 22.33 -8.15
C PRO A 54 -16.37 21.10 -7.66
N GLU A 55 -16.07 21.03 -6.36
CA GLU A 55 -15.40 19.88 -5.76
C GLU A 55 -16.07 18.55 -6.15
N VAL A 56 -17.40 18.55 -6.25
CA VAL A 56 -18.22 17.43 -6.74
C VAL A 56 -17.79 16.97 -8.14
N GLY A 57 -17.50 17.90 -9.06
CA GLY A 57 -17.05 17.58 -10.43
C GLY A 57 -15.70 16.87 -10.45
N ARG A 58 -14.79 17.22 -9.54
CA ARG A 58 -13.50 16.52 -9.40
C ARG A 58 -13.72 15.07 -8.98
N TRP A 59 -14.54 14.83 -7.96
CA TRP A 59 -14.83 13.48 -7.48
C TRP A 59 -15.58 12.64 -8.52
N LEU A 60 -16.51 13.23 -9.26
CA LEU A 60 -17.14 12.55 -10.40
C LEU A 60 -16.11 12.15 -11.46
N GLY A 61 -15.13 13.02 -11.75
CA GLY A 61 -14.02 12.70 -12.64
C GLY A 61 -13.17 11.53 -12.13
N VAL A 62 -12.82 11.52 -10.84
CA VAL A 62 -12.07 10.42 -10.20
C VAL A 62 -12.84 9.11 -10.31
N LEU A 63 -14.13 9.10 -9.96
CA LEU A 63 -14.97 7.90 -10.04
C LEU A 63 -15.15 7.42 -11.49
N ALA A 64 -15.30 8.34 -12.44
CA ALA A 64 -15.41 8.01 -13.86
C ALA A 64 -14.11 7.36 -14.38
N VAL A 65 -12.95 7.94 -14.07
CA VAL A 65 -11.64 7.37 -14.46
C VAL A 65 -11.44 6.00 -13.84
N ALA A 66 -11.71 5.83 -12.54
CA ALA A 66 -11.59 4.56 -11.86
C ALA A 66 -12.53 3.50 -12.48
N SER A 67 -13.79 3.85 -12.72
CA SER A 67 -14.78 2.93 -13.32
C SER A 67 -14.37 2.49 -14.71
N LEU A 68 -13.96 3.44 -15.57
CA LEU A 68 -13.52 3.16 -16.92
C LEU A 68 -12.24 2.32 -16.93
N GLY A 69 -11.30 2.61 -16.04
CA GLY A 69 -10.07 1.83 -15.87
C GLY A 69 -10.36 0.39 -15.46
N THR A 70 -11.24 0.18 -14.47
CA THR A 70 -11.68 -1.17 -14.06
C THR A 70 -12.39 -1.89 -15.21
N ILE A 71 -13.36 -1.26 -15.88
CA ILE A 71 -14.07 -1.87 -17.02
C ILE A 71 -13.09 -2.24 -18.15
N TRP A 72 -12.12 -1.38 -18.44
CA TRP A 72 -11.11 -1.66 -19.46
C TRP A 72 -10.23 -2.85 -19.07
N LEU A 73 -9.78 -2.92 -17.81
CA LEU A 73 -9.02 -4.06 -17.28
C LEU A 73 -9.81 -5.37 -17.40
N GLU A 74 -11.05 -5.38 -16.96
CA GLU A 74 -11.96 -6.55 -17.03
C GLU A 74 -12.26 -7.00 -18.46
N ARG A 75 -12.36 -6.07 -19.42
CA ARG A 75 -12.74 -6.41 -20.79
C ARG A 75 -11.64 -7.04 -21.63
N ASP A 76 -10.36 -6.80 -21.31
CA ASP A 76 -9.17 -7.37 -21.98
C ASP A 76 -7.87 -6.70 -21.50
N GLY A 77 -7.96 -5.59 -20.74
CA GLY A 77 -6.82 -4.79 -20.33
C GLY A 77 -5.74 -5.60 -19.62
N TYR A 78 -6.11 -6.52 -18.70
CA TYR A 78 -5.14 -7.41 -18.04
C TYR A 78 -4.28 -8.20 -19.02
N ARG A 79 -4.90 -8.76 -20.08
CA ARG A 79 -4.19 -9.51 -21.11
C ARG A 79 -3.25 -8.61 -21.91
N SER A 80 -3.69 -7.38 -22.20
CA SER A 80 -2.88 -6.41 -22.95
C SER A 80 -1.61 -5.98 -22.19
N VAL A 81 -1.71 -5.79 -20.87
CA VAL A 81 -0.58 -5.39 -20.02
C VAL A 81 0.15 -6.57 -19.37
N ARG A 82 -0.30 -7.81 -19.61
CA ARG A 82 0.23 -9.03 -18.98
C ARG A 82 0.17 -8.99 -17.45
N ALA A 83 -0.90 -8.40 -16.91
CA ALA A 83 -1.17 -8.34 -15.49
C ALA A 83 -2.05 -9.52 -15.05
N ASP A 84 -1.85 -9.98 -13.82
CA ASP A 84 -2.69 -11.01 -13.22
C ASP A 84 -4.08 -10.44 -12.83
N PRO A 85 -5.19 -10.96 -13.39
CA PRO A 85 -6.53 -10.49 -13.05
C PRO A 85 -7.00 -10.87 -11.63
N THR A 86 -6.33 -11.83 -10.99
CA THR A 86 -6.77 -12.35 -9.68
C THR A 86 -6.24 -11.54 -8.49
N SER A 87 -5.27 -10.67 -8.71
CA SER A 87 -4.57 -9.94 -7.63
C SER A 87 -5.24 -8.62 -7.22
N GLY A 88 -6.47 -8.36 -7.65
CA GLY A 88 -7.14 -7.07 -7.41
C GLY A 88 -7.35 -6.74 -5.93
N GLY A 89 -7.63 -7.75 -5.11
CA GLY A 89 -7.75 -7.59 -3.65
C GLY A 89 -6.42 -7.23 -2.99
N GLU A 90 -5.34 -7.94 -3.34
CA GLU A 90 -3.99 -7.67 -2.82
C GLU A 90 -3.50 -6.29 -3.24
N PHE A 91 -3.77 -5.91 -4.49
CA PHE A 91 -3.46 -4.58 -4.99
C PHE A 91 -4.07 -3.48 -4.12
N ALA A 92 -5.37 -3.59 -3.78
CA ALA A 92 -6.04 -2.61 -2.92
C ALA A 92 -5.40 -2.51 -1.53
N TRP A 93 -5.17 -3.66 -0.89
CA TRP A 93 -4.54 -3.71 0.44
C TRP A 93 -3.13 -3.13 0.44
N LEU A 94 -2.29 -3.51 -0.53
CA LEU A 94 -0.93 -2.99 -0.65
C LEU A 94 -0.92 -1.49 -0.93
N SER A 95 -1.71 -1.04 -1.90
CA SER A 95 -1.72 0.35 -2.39
C SER A 95 -2.32 1.35 -1.42
N VAL A 96 -3.40 0.99 -0.72
CA VAL A 96 -4.17 1.91 0.14
C VAL A 96 -3.80 1.78 1.61
N CYS A 97 -3.49 0.57 2.08
CA CYS A 97 -3.26 0.33 3.50
C CYS A 97 -1.79 0.06 3.79
N TYR A 98 -1.21 -1.00 3.24
CA TYR A 98 0.06 -1.51 3.76
C TYR A 98 1.26 -0.66 3.36
N LEU A 99 1.39 -0.27 2.09
CA LEU A 99 2.52 0.56 1.66
C LEU A 99 2.44 1.98 2.22
N PRO A 100 1.30 2.70 2.14
CA PRO A 100 1.22 4.05 2.69
C PRO A 100 1.54 4.13 4.17
N VAL A 101 1.04 3.18 4.96
CA VAL A 101 1.27 3.13 6.41
C VAL A 101 2.65 2.57 6.72
N GLY A 102 3.03 1.45 6.11
CA GLY A 102 4.29 0.76 6.38
C GLY A 102 5.54 1.57 6.06
N PHE A 103 5.46 2.54 5.14
CA PHE A 103 6.57 3.44 4.80
C PHE A 103 6.35 4.88 5.26
N LEU A 104 5.34 5.14 6.10
CA LEU A 104 5.00 6.48 6.58
C LEU A 104 6.16 7.19 7.33
N PRO A 105 6.94 6.52 8.20
CA PRO A 105 8.10 7.14 8.83
C PRO A 105 9.16 7.56 7.81
N THR A 106 9.37 6.75 6.76
CA THR A 106 10.30 7.10 5.67
C THR A 106 9.78 8.31 4.89
N ALA A 107 8.49 8.31 4.54
CA ALA A 107 7.87 9.43 3.84
C ALA A 107 7.96 10.73 4.64
N TYR A 108 7.75 10.65 5.96
CA TYR A 108 7.90 11.77 6.87
C TYR A 108 9.34 12.28 6.90
N ALA A 109 10.32 11.39 7.06
CA ALA A 109 11.73 11.75 7.05
C ALA A 109 12.12 12.46 5.74
N VAL A 110 11.72 11.91 4.58
CA VAL A 110 11.96 12.54 3.27
C VAL A 110 11.26 13.89 3.17
N GLY A 111 10.03 14.02 3.68
CA GLY A 111 9.28 15.28 3.70
C GLY A 111 9.97 16.40 4.48
N GLN A 112 10.74 16.07 5.52
CA GLN A 112 11.54 17.05 6.26
C GLN A 112 12.74 17.56 5.44
N PHE A 113 13.31 16.73 4.56
CA PHE A 113 14.42 17.12 3.69
C PHE A 113 13.96 17.78 2.39
N VAL A 114 12.74 17.48 1.94
CA VAL A 114 12.25 17.83 0.61
C VAL A 114 10.94 18.61 0.74
N SER A 115 11.05 19.93 0.67
CA SER A 115 9.91 20.87 0.70
C SER A 115 9.24 20.99 -0.66
N ILE A 116 8.73 19.88 -1.19
CA ILE A 116 7.95 19.84 -2.43
C ILE A 116 6.45 20.00 -2.13
N PRO A 117 5.77 21.00 -2.73
CA PRO A 117 4.32 21.04 -2.75
C PRO A 117 3.77 19.72 -3.31
N ALA A 118 2.89 19.05 -2.56
CA ALA A 118 2.30 17.74 -2.87
C ALA A 118 3.20 16.49 -2.71
N ALA A 119 4.32 16.57 -1.98
CA ALA A 119 5.16 15.41 -1.65
C ALA A 119 4.36 14.22 -1.10
N ALA A 120 3.37 14.47 -0.22
CA ALA A 120 2.51 13.42 0.34
C ALA A 120 1.68 12.69 -0.73
N ASN A 121 1.08 13.41 -1.68
CA ASN A 121 0.29 12.80 -2.75
C ASN A 121 1.19 12.05 -3.74
N LEU A 122 2.39 12.58 -4.04
CA LEU A 122 3.38 11.88 -4.87
C LEU A 122 3.84 10.57 -4.23
N TYR A 123 4.04 10.57 -2.91
CA TYR A 123 4.32 9.37 -2.14
C TYR A 123 3.17 8.35 -2.27
N LEU A 124 1.91 8.77 -2.11
CA LEU A 124 0.76 7.87 -2.25
C LEU A 124 0.61 7.31 -3.68
N ILE A 125 0.92 8.11 -4.70
CA ILE A 125 1.00 7.65 -6.10
C ILE A 125 2.08 6.57 -6.23
N ALA A 126 3.28 6.81 -5.70
CA ALA A 126 4.37 5.85 -5.73
C ALA A 126 4.01 4.54 -5.01
N CYS A 127 3.36 4.62 -3.84
CA CYS A 127 2.82 3.45 -3.14
C CYS A 127 1.81 2.69 -4.00
N THR A 128 0.94 3.40 -4.72
CA THR A 128 -0.08 2.75 -5.56
C THR A 128 0.54 2.05 -6.77
N VAL A 129 1.48 2.71 -7.45
CA VAL A 129 2.21 2.13 -8.57
C VAL A 129 3.05 0.93 -8.10
N GLY A 130 3.74 1.07 -6.97
CA GLY A 130 4.51 -0.02 -6.35
C GLY A 130 3.62 -1.19 -5.95
N GLY A 131 2.46 -0.93 -5.34
CA GLY A 131 1.46 -1.95 -5.01
C GLY A 131 0.93 -2.67 -6.24
N GLY A 132 0.70 -1.94 -7.34
CA GLY A 132 0.32 -2.52 -8.63
C GLY A 132 1.41 -3.42 -9.21
N TRP A 133 2.67 -3.01 -9.14
CA TRP A 133 3.80 -3.86 -9.56
C TRP A 133 3.91 -5.12 -8.70
N LEU A 134 3.79 -4.99 -7.38
CA LEU A 134 3.85 -6.11 -6.43
C LEU A 134 2.74 -7.13 -6.69
N ALA A 135 1.48 -6.65 -6.80
CA ALA A 135 0.31 -7.50 -6.95
C ALA A 135 0.14 -8.07 -8.36
N PHE A 136 0.21 -7.25 -9.41
CA PHE A 136 -0.17 -7.66 -10.77
C PHE A 136 0.95 -8.28 -11.59
N TYR A 137 2.22 -8.01 -11.23
CA TYR A 137 3.38 -8.48 -12.01
C TYR A 137 4.24 -9.51 -11.25
N GLY A 138 3.69 -10.11 -10.20
CA GLY A 138 4.36 -11.10 -9.36
C GLY A 138 5.57 -10.52 -8.62
N GLY A 139 5.54 -9.24 -8.27
CA GLY A 139 6.62 -8.61 -7.52
C GLY A 139 6.79 -9.22 -6.13
N LEU A 140 5.68 -9.65 -5.49
CA LEU A 140 5.70 -10.40 -4.24
C LEU A 140 6.50 -11.71 -4.36
N ASP A 141 6.20 -12.53 -5.37
CA ASP A 141 6.89 -13.79 -5.62
C ASP A 141 8.38 -13.58 -5.92
N ARG A 142 8.71 -12.55 -6.71
CA ARG A 142 10.11 -12.21 -7.06
C ARG A 142 10.92 -11.77 -5.86
N LEU A 143 10.29 -11.11 -4.88
CA LEU A 143 10.91 -10.74 -3.62
C LEU A 143 10.91 -11.88 -2.60
N GLY A 144 10.14 -12.95 -2.85
CA GLY A 144 9.95 -14.05 -1.91
C GLY A 144 9.20 -13.62 -0.65
N VAL A 145 8.25 -12.68 -0.79
CA VAL A 145 7.52 -12.08 0.34
C VAL A 145 6.02 -12.23 0.15
N ASP A 146 5.35 -12.70 1.20
CA ASP A 146 3.89 -12.73 1.27
C ASP A 146 3.28 -11.35 1.62
N SER A 147 2.09 -11.06 1.09
CA SER A 147 1.34 -9.82 1.37
C SER A 147 1.08 -9.60 2.87
N ASP A 148 0.92 -10.68 3.64
CA ASP A 148 0.77 -10.65 5.11
C ASP A 148 1.93 -9.96 5.83
N ARG A 149 3.16 -10.03 5.28
CA ARG A 149 4.35 -9.38 5.87
C ARG A 149 4.28 -7.86 5.77
N PHE A 150 3.72 -7.35 4.67
CA PHE A 150 3.41 -5.94 4.53
C PHE A 150 2.32 -5.51 5.52
N GLY A 151 1.30 -6.35 5.72
CA GLY A 151 0.28 -6.16 6.75
C GLY A 151 0.88 -6.03 8.15
N TRP A 152 1.74 -6.97 8.56
CA TRP A 152 2.45 -6.90 9.85
C TRP A 152 3.32 -5.65 9.99
N THR A 153 4.08 -5.31 8.96
CA THR A 153 4.91 -4.10 8.95
C THR A 153 4.06 -2.85 9.17
N SER A 154 2.93 -2.74 8.46
CA SER A 154 2.01 -1.62 8.59
C SER A 154 1.40 -1.52 9.99
N LEU A 155 1.08 -2.66 10.61
CA LEU A 155 0.55 -2.71 11.98
C LEU A 155 1.59 -2.24 13.00
N VAL A 156 2.84 -2.65 12.86
CA VAL A 156 3.93 -2.20 13.74
C VAL A 156 4.12 -0.69 13.64
N VAL A 157 4.17 -0.15 12.42
CA VAL A 157 4.28 1.30 12.24
C VAL A 157 3.08 2.02 12.84
N PHE A 158 1.86 1.53 12.61
CA PHE A 158 0.66 2.11 13.17
C PHE A 158 0.67 2.11 14.70
N ALA A 159 1.11 1.02 15.33
CA ALA A 159 1.27 0.93 16.78
C ALA A 159 2.29 1.95 17.31
N VAL A 160 3.43 2.13 16.63
CA VAL A 160 4.44 3.12 17.00
C VAL A 160 3.87 4.55 16.92
N VAL A 161 3.13 4.87 15.85
CA VAL A 161 2.47 6.18 15.70
C VAL A 161 1.45 6.41 16.81
N LEU A 162 0.62 5.41 17.12
CA LEU A 162 -0.36 5.51 18.21
C LEU A 162 0.31 5.73 19.57
N VAL A 163 1.41 5.04 19.85
CA VAL A 163 2.18 5.24 21.08
C VAL A 163 2.75 6.65 21.14
N ALA A 164 3.30 7.15 20.04
CA ALA A 164 3.82 8.52 19.97
C ALA A 164 2.72 9.57 20.24
N VAL A 165 1.54 9.41 19.62
CA VAL A 165 0.38 10.29 19.86
C VAL A 165 -0.13 10.18 21.30
N ALA A 166 -0.17 8.98 21.88
CA ALA A 166 -0.57 8.78 23.26
C ALA A 166 0.41 9.47 24.24
N ILE A 167 1.71 9.34 24.01
CA ILE A 167 2.76 10.03 24.80
C ILE A 167 2.59 11.54 24.71
N ASP A 168 2.43 12.08 23.49
CA ASP A 168 2.22 13.52 23.28
C ASP A 168 0.97 14.03 24.01
N SER A 169 -0.14 13.28 23.91
CA SER A 169 -1.41 13.63 24.57
C SER A 169 -1.38 13.55 26.10
N THR A 170 -0.52 12.69 26.68
CA THR A 170 -0.46 12.46 28.13
C THR A 170 0.55 13.33 28.83
N ILE A 171 1.65 13.66 28.15
CA ILE A 171 2.71 14.51 28.70
C ILE A 171 2.32 16.01 28.59
N GLY A 172 1.35 16.36 27.73
CA GLY A 172 1.06 17.76 27.37
C GLY A 172 2.27 18.39 26.66
N PRO A 173 2.17 19.57 26.02
CA PRO A 173 3.33 20.18 25.36
C PRO A 173 4.42 20.40 26.41
N PRO A 174 5.49 19.58 26.43
CA PRO A 174 6.50 19.77 27.44
C PRO A 174 7.41 20.86 26.89
N ALA A 175 7.70 21.86 27.72
CA ALA A 175 8.71 22.89 27.49
C ALA A 175 10.13 22.35 27.18
N THR A 176 10.29 21.03 26.98
CA THR A 176 11.51 20.34 26.61
C THR A 176 11.82 20.37 25.11
N LEU A 177 10.86 20.67 24.23
CA LEU A 177 11.14 20.89 22.80
C LEU A 177 11.49 22.34 22.46
N GLU A 178 11.02 23.32 23.26
CA GLU A 178 11.40 24.74 23.09
C GLU A 178 12.86 25.03 23.48
N THR A 179 13.52 24.11 24.20
CA THR A 179 14.93 24.24 24.62
C THR A 179 15.91 23.55 23.67
N ILE A 180 15.42 22.78 22.70
CA ILE A 180 16.26 22.20 21.64
C ILE A 180 16.19 23.17 20.46
N GLU A 181 17.35 23.72 20.09
CA GLU A 181 17.51 24.60 18.93
C GLU A 181 16.73 24.04 17.72
N PRO A 182 15.98 24.85 16.96
CA PRO A 182 15.05 24.36 15.94
C PRO A 182 15.70 23.44 14.89
N LEU A 183 17.01 23.60 14.65
CA LEU A 183 17.77 22.70 13.77
C LEU A 183 17.98 21.29 14.34
N GLY A 184 18.07 21.15 15.66
CA GLY A 184 18.32 19.88 16.35
C GLY A 184 17.07 19.01 16.48
N ALA A 185 15.89 19.64 16.59
CA ALA A 185 14.61 18.95 16.68
C ALA A 185 14.31 18.17 15.39
N ASP A 186 14.51 18.78 14.22
CA ASP A 186 14.20 18.14 12.93
C ASP A 186 15.09 16.91 12.67
N VAL A 187 16.39 16.99 12.99
CA VAL A 187 17.33 15.87 12.85
C VAL A 187 16.99 14.76 13.83
N ALA A 188 16.65 15.09 15.08
CA ALA A 188 16.24 14.10 16.08
C ALA A 188 14.98 13.35 15.64
N VAL A 189 13.96 14.06 15.15
CA VAL A 189 12.71 13.45 14.67
C VAL A 189 12.96 12.61 13.41
N ALA A 190 13.75 13.08 12.45
CA ALA A 190 14.09 12.32 11.26
C ALA A 190 14.88 11.04 11.59
N SER A 191 15.82 11.11 12.55
CA SER A 191 16.58 9.95 13.01
C SER A 191 15.69 8.93 13.73
N LEU A 192 14.74 9.41 14.55
CA LEU A 192 13.76 8.55 15.22
C LEU A 192 12.85 7.87 14.20
N ALA A 193 12.37 8.60 13.18
CA ALA A 193 11.56 8.03 12.11
C ALA A 193 12.32 6.94 11.33
N PHE A 194 13.61 7.14 11.07
CA PHE A 194 14.47 6.15 10.42
C PHE A 194 14.67 4.90 11.29
N VAL A 195 14.91 5.07 12.59
CA VAL A 195 15.03 3.95 13.55
C VAL A 195 13.72 3.18 13.63
N CYS A 196 12.58 3.87 13.75
CA CYS A 196 11.26 3.26 13.77
C CYS A 196 10.96 2.49 12.48
N GLN A 197 11.30 3.04 11.31
CA GLN A 197 11.17 2.34 10.04
C GLN A 197 12.02 1.07 10.01
N SER A 198 13.28 1.18 10.41
CA SER A 198 14.23 0.06 10.41
C SER A 198 13.73 -1.06 11.33
N LEU A 199 13.25 -0.72 12.52
CA LEU A 199 12.62 -1.67 13.44
C LEU A 199 11.37 -2.30 12.85
N ALA A 200 10.48 -1.51 12.24
CA ALA A 200 9.26 -2.04 11.62
C ALA A 200 9.58 -3.02 10.49
N LEU A 201 10.58 -2.72 9.67
CA LEU A 201 11.04 -3.63 8.61
C LEU A 201 11.67 -4.90 9.18
N VAL A 202 12.53 -4.79 10.20
CA VAL A 202 13.12 -5.95 10.86
C VAL A 202 12.06 -6.83 11.52
N VAL A 203 11.06 -6.25 12.18
CA VAL A 203 9.99 -7.02 12.81
C VAL A 203 9.05 -7.63 11.77
N GLY A 204 8.65 -6.85 10.77
CA GLY A 204 7.73 -7.29 9.72
C GLY A 204 8.30 -8.33 8.77
N PHE A 205 9.59 -8.21 8.42
CA PHE A 205 10.27 -9.07 7.45
C PHE A 205 11.36 -9.98 8.04
N GLY A 206 11.75 -9.82 9.30
CA GLY A 206 12.81 -10.62 9.93
C GLY A 206 12.50 -12.11 10.00
N GLY A 207 11.22 -12.50 9.94
CA GLY A 207 10.79 -13.90 9.82
C GLY A 207 10.81 -14.47 8.40
N ALA A 208 11.11 -13.67 7.37
CA ALA A 208 11.15 -14.10 5.96
C ALA A 208 12.48 -14.78 5.57
N VAL A 209 13.50 -14.72 6.44
CA VAL A 209 14.72 -15.51 6.29
C VAL A 209 14.40 -16.96 6.63
N ARG A 210 13.83 -17.68 5.66
CA ARG A 210 13.70 -19.14 5.71
C ARG A 210 15.09 -19.74 5.91
N SER A 211 15.30 -20.46 7.01
CA SER A 211 16.51 -21.25 7.20
C SER A 211 16.69 -22.18 5.99
N PRO A 212 17.86 -22.17 5.33
CA PRO A 212 18.15 -23.04 4.18
C PRO A 212 18.04 -24.55 4.49
N ASP A 213 17.86 -24.93 5.75
CA ASP A 213 17.84 -26.32 6.21
C ASP A 213 16.48 -27.03 6.02
N ALA A 214 15.38 -26.31 5.77
CA ALA A 214 14.06 -26.94 5.66
C ALA A 214 13.82 -27.67 4.33
N SER A 215 14.63 -27.41 3.30
CA SER A 215 14.60 -28.15 2.02
C SER A 215 15.46 -29.41 2.03
N ALA A 216 16.49 -29.48 2.89
CA ALA A 216 17.38 -30.64 2.95
C ALA A 216 16.74 -31.85 3.66
N SER A 217 15.80 -31.62 4.58
CA SER A 217 15.16 -32.71 5.34
C SER A 217 14.03 -33.43 4.61
N ARG A 218 13.70 -33.04 3.38
CA ARG A 218 12.61 -33.66 2.60
C ARG A 218 13.09 -34.57 1.47
N GLU A 219 14.38 -34.58 1.17
CA GLU A 219 14.96 -35.35 0.06
C GLU A 219 15.54 -36.70 0.52
N THR A 220 15.75 -36.92 1.82
CA THR A 220 16.28 -38.16 2.37
C THR A 220 15.25 -39.24 2.74
N ASP A 221 13.94 -38.95 2.67
CA ASP A 221 12.88 -39.90 3.07
C ASP A 221 12.23 -40.65 1.89
N SER A 222 12.75 -40.52 0.67
CA SER A 222 12.17 -41.12 -0.54
C SER A 222 13.10 -42.06 -1.30
N GLU A 223 14.00 -42.77 -0.60
CA GLU A 223 14.76 -43.87 -1.20
C GLU A 223 14.18 -45.22 -0.74
N PRO A 224 13.28 -45.86 -1.52
CA PRO A 224 12.86 -47.23 -1.25
C PRO A 224 14.01 -48.19 -1.60
N ALA A 225 14.43 -48.99 -0.63
CA ALA A 225 15.38 -50.06 -0.83
C ALA A 225 14.83 -51.10 -1.83
N GLU A 226 15.59 -51.37 -2.90
CA GLU A 226 15.39 -52.50 -3.82
C GLU A 226 15.74 -53.85 -3.18
#